data_AF-A0A7S0WZN9-F1
#
_entry.id   AF-A0A7S0WZN9-F1
#
_cell.length_a   1.000
_cell.length_b   1.000
_cell.length_c   1.000
_cell.angle_alpha   90.00
_cell.angle_beta   90.00
_cell.angle_gamma   90.00
#
_symmetry.space_group_name_H-M   'P 1'
#
loop_
_entity.id
_entity.type
_entity.pdbx_description
1 polymer ?
#
loop_
_entity_poly.entity_id
_entity_poly.type
_entity_poly.pdbx_seq_one_letter_code
_entity_poly.pdbx_strand_id
1 'polypeptide(L)'
;GRAAAALQHLAAHGGGSAVRVLDVEVGFGCCGRPAVPEGLGPAFPCMDALHLHRWHVPADSRLWQGLAACRQLTQLHLHRCSLAPNQPLELIAASLPLVEVLCLTGMDRTCEALLPPLAPQLTRLQLSEASVPTPERQAALMG
;
A
#
# COMPACT_ATOMS: atom_id res chain seq x y z
N GLY A 1 2.17 12.22 12.85
CA GLY A 1 1.37 13.17 12.05
C GLY A 1 -0.10 12.98 12.37
N ARG A 2 -0.94 14.03 12.26
CA ARG A 2 -2.37 13.98 12.65
C ARG A 2 -3.17 12.87 11.94
N ALA A 3 -2.82 12.49 10.71
CA ALA A 3 -3.43 11.37 9.98
C ALA A 3 -3.15 10.01 10.65
N ALA A 4 -1.90 9.77 11.09
CA ALA A 4 -1.52 8.59 11.85
C ALA A 4 -2.31 8.47 13.16
N ALA A 5 -2.44 9.60 13.87
CA ALA A 5 -3.19 9.66 15.11
C ALA A 5 -4.69 9.43 14.88
N ALA A 6 -5.28 10.00 13.83
CA ALA A 6 -6.68 9.80 13.46
C ALA A 6 -6.97 8.34 13.07
N LEU A 7 -6.07 7.72 12.29
CA LEU A 7 -6.20 6.31 11.94
C LEU A 7 -5.98 5.38 13.14
N GLN A 8 -5.04 5.70 14.05
CA GLN A 8 -4.89 4.98 15.32
C GLN A 8 -6.13 5.12 16.20
N HIS A 9 -6.76 6.30 16.23
CA HIS A 9 -7.97 6.54 17.00
C HIS A 9 -9.19 5.82 16.41
N LEU A 10 -9.30 5.76 15.09
CA LEU A 10 -10.29 4.94 14.39
C LEU A 10 -10.04 3.44 14.61
N ALA A 11 -8.79 3.00 14.49
CA ALA A 11 -8.40 1.62 14.72
C ALA A 11 -8.65 1.15 16.16
N ALA A 12 -8.31 1.99 17.14
CA ALA A 12 -8.51 1.72 18.55
C ALA A 12 -9.99 1.73 18.97
N HIS A 13 -10.89 2.25 18.15
CA HIS A 13 -12.33 2.32 18.44
C HIS A 13 -13.16 1.42 17.53
N GLY A 14 -12.52 0.45 16.86
CA GLY A 14 -13.19 -0.45 15.93
C GLY A 14 -13.64 0.31 14.70
N GLY A 15 -12.67 0.65 13.85
CA GLY A 15 -12.92 1.19 12.52
C GLY A 15 -14.08 0.44 11.90
N GLY A 16 -15.12 1.18 11.52
CA GLY A 16 -16.45 0.61 11.34
C GLY A 16 -16.40 -0.61 10.42
N SER A 17 -17.05 -1.71 10.83
CA SER A 17 -17.18 -2.93 10.02
C SER A 17 -17.82 -2.70 8.64
N ALA A 18 -18.28 -1.47 8.36
CA ALA A 18 -18.82 -1.03 7.08
C ALA A 18 -17.81 -0.29 6.19
N VAL A 19 -16.60 0.02 6.67
CA VAL A 19 -15.59 0.71 5.87
C VAL A 19 -15.01 -0.28 4.87
N ARG A 20 -15.37 -0.07 3.61
CA ARG A 20 -14.92 -0.85 2.46
C ARG A 20 -13.72 -0.20 1.79
N VAL A 21 -13.80 1.11 1.57
CA VAL A 21 -12.72 1.92 0.99
C VAL A 21 -12.10 2.78 2.08
N LEU A 22 -10.77 2.75 2.19
CA LEU A 22 -10.02 3.64 3.07
C LEU A 22 -9.05 4.51 2.25
N ASP A 23 -9.31 5.81 2.26
CA ASP A 23 -8.42 6.81 1.69
C ASP A 23 -7.51 7.39 2.78
N VAL A 24 -6.20 7.20 2.63
CA VAL A 24 -5.19 7.73 3.54
C VAL A 24 -4.28 8.69 2.80
N GLU A 25 -4.37 9.97 3.17
CA GLU A 25 -3.44 10.99 2.73
C GLU A 25 -2.49 11.38 3.87
N VAL A 26 -1.19 11.15 3.66
CA VAL A 26 -0.18 11.55 4.64
C VAL A 26 0.39 12.90 4.25
N GLY A 27 -0.07 13.95 4.93
CA GLY A 27 0.57 15.26 4.86
C GLY A 27 1.95 15.21 5.54
N PHE A 28 3.01 15.55 4.80
CA PHE A 28 4.35 15.77 5.33
C PHE A 28 4.35 16.98 6.28
N GLY A 29 4.09 16.73 7.57
CA GLY A 29 4.46 17.66 8.63
C GLY A 29 5.94 17.48 8.95
N CYS A 30 6.68 18.59 8.98
CA CYS A 30 8.15 18.75 8.96
C CYS A 30 9.01 17.95 9.98
N CYS A 31 8.45 17.02 10.74
CA CYS A 31 9.16 16.28 11.79
C CYS A 31 8.50 14.93 12.16
N GLY A 32 7.55 14.41 11.37
CA GLY A 32 6.85 13.17 11.70
C GLY A 32 7.14 12.03 10.74
N ARG A 33 7.85 10.99 11.20
CA ARG A 33 7.79 9.66 10.56
C ARG A 33 6.31 9.32 10.27
N PRO A 34 5.95 8.92 9.04
CA PRO A 34 4.64 8.39 8.74
C PRO A 34 4.42 7.11 9.57
N ALA A 35 3.80 7.24 10.74
CA ALA A 35 3.37 6.07 11.50
C ALA A 35 2.08 5.58 10.86
N VAL A 36 2.12 4.43 10.21
CA VAL A 36 0.89 3.69 9.95
C VAL A 36 0.45 3.09 11.27
N PRO A 37 -0.86 3.06 11.57
CA PRO A 37 -1.36 2.35 12.74
C PRO A 37 -0.95 0.88 12.65
N GLU A 38 -0.20 0.43 13.65
CA GLU A 38 -0.13 -0.99 13.95
C GLU A 38 -1.59 -1.46 14.16
N GLY A 39 -2.10 -2.33 13.28
CA GLY A 39 -3.48 -2.83 13.39
C GLY A 39 -4.50 -2.32 12.37
N LEU A 40 -4.09 -1.80 11.21
CA LEU A 40 -5.03 -1.45 10.14
C LEU A 40 -5.98 -2.61 9.76
N GLY A 41 -5.47 -3.85 9.64
CA GLY A 41 -6.30 -5.01 9.32
C GLY A 41 -7.38 -5.34 10.33
N PRO A 42 -7.08 -5.54 11.62
CA PRO A 42 -8.12 -5.79 12.63
C PRO A 42 -9.07 -4.59 12.81
N ALA A 43 -8.61 -3.37 12.52
CA ALA A 43 -9.44 -2.17 12.54
C ALA A 43 -10.42 -2.08 11.37
N PHE A 44 -10.12 -2.69 10.23
CA PHE A 44 -10.95 -2.61 9.02
C PHE A 44 -11.08 -3.99 8.36
N PRO A 45 -11.76 -4.94 9.02
CA PRO A 45 -11.80 -6.34 8.57
C PRO A 45 -12.53 -6.53 7.23
N CYS A 46 -13.39 -5.58 6.85
CA CYS A 46 -14.20 -5.59 5.63
C CYS A 46 -13.67 -4.66 4.53
N MET A 47 -12.46 -4.11 4.70
CA MET A 47 -11.87 -3.22 3.71
C MET A 47 -11.50 -4.01 2.46
N ASP A 48 -12.04 -3.59 1.32
CA ASP A 48 -11.76 -4.15 -0.01
C ASP A 48 -10.83 -3.28 -0.84
N ALA A 49 -10.76 -1.97 -0.56
CA ALA A 49 -9.87 -1.04 -1.23
C ALA A 49 -9.11 -0.14 -0.25
N LEU A 50 -7.80 0.00 -0.48
CA LEU A 50 -6.93 0.91 0.25
C LEU A 50 -6.25 1.86 -0.72
N HIS A 51 -6.44 3.16 -0.50
CA HIS A 51 -5.76 4.20 -1.28
C HIS A 51 -4.77 4.95 -0.38
N LEU A 52 -3.49 4.91 -0.75
CA LEU A 52 -2.42 5.58 -0.05
C LEU A 52 -1.87 6.71 -0.92
N HIS A 53 -1.90 7.93 -0.40
CA HIS A 53 -1.43 9.12 -1.08
C HIS A 53 -0.21 9.73 -0.38
N ARG A 54 0.82 10.04 -1.18
CA ARG A 54 2.05 10.74 -0.78
C ARG A 54 2.80 10.05 0.35
N TRP A 55 2.76 8.72 0.36
CA TRP A 55 3.22 7.97 1.50
C TRP A 55 4.64 7.43 1.30
N HIS A 56 5.55 7.81 2.20
CA HIS A 56 6.91 7.27 2.23
C HIS A 56 6.99 6.16 3.29
N VAL A 57 7.25 4.93 2.84
CA VAL A 57 7.31 3.77 3.71
C VAL A 57 8.74 3.55 4.16
N PRO A 58 9.07 3.76 5.44
CA PRO A 58 10.41 3.47 5.92
C PRO A 58 10.65 1.95 5.98
N ALA A 59 11.92 1.54 5.97
CA ALA A 59 12.31 0.12 5.94
C ALA A 59 11.81 -0.68 7.16
N ASP A 60 11.67 -0.02 8.30
CA ASP A 60 11.17 -0.55 9.58
C ASP A 60 9.64 -0.47 9.72
N SER A 61 8.91 -0.12 8.67
CA SER A 61 7.45 -0.01 8.70
C SER A 61 6.78 -1.36 8.91
N ARG A 62 5.86 -1.42 9.87
CA ARG A 62 4.95 -2.55 10.10
C ARG A 62 3.65 -2.45 9.30
N LEU A 63 3.51 -1.51 8.36
CA LEU A 63 2.29 -1.40 7.55
C LEU A 63 1.97 -2.73 6.89
N TRP A 64 2.93 -3.32 6.19
CA TRP A 64 2.68 -4.53 5.39
C TRP A 64 2.19 -5.67 6.27
N GLN A 65 2.76 -5.84 7.46
CA GLN A 65 2.26 -6.80 8.47
C GLN A 65 0.82 -6.48 8.91
N GLY A 66 0.46 -5.21 9.04
CA GLY A 66 -0.91 -4.78 9.30
C GLY A 66 -1.88 -5.06 8.14
N LEU A 67 -1.40 -4.93 6.89
CA LEU A 67 -2.18 -5.26 5.69
C LEU A 67 -2.40 -6.76 5.53
N ALA A 68 -1.49 -7.60 6.01
CA ALA A 68 -1.67 -9.05 6.04
C ALA A 68 -2.93 -9.48 6.83
N ALA A 69 -3.39 -8.65 7.77
CA ALA A 69 -4.63 -8.87 8.51
C ALA A 69 -5.89 -8.37 7.77
N CYS A 70 -5.75 -7.64 6.65
CA CYS A 70 -6.87 -7.20 5.81
C CYS A 70 -7.31 -8.36 4.88
N ARG A 71 -8.11 -9.28 5.41
CA ARG A 71 -8.54 -10.50 4.72
C ARG A 71 -9.50 -10.30 3.54
N GLN A 72 -9.90 -9.07 3.25
CA GLN A 72 -10.79 -8.75 2.12
C GLN A 72 -10.19 -7.73 1.14
N LEU A 73 -8.94 -7.30 1.37
CA LEU A 73 -8.31 -6.28 0.55
C LEU A 73 -8.00 -6.86 -0.84
N THR A 74 -8.72 -6.37 -1.84
CA THR A 74 -8.59 -6.78 -3.24
C THR A 74 -8.01 -5.68 -4.12
N GLN A 75 -8.10 -4.43 -3.68
CA GLN A 75 -7.65 -3.26 -4.42
C GLN A 75 -6.65 -2.45 -3.61
N LEU A 76 -5.48 -2.19 -4.20
CA LEU A 76 -4.45 -1.34 -3.60
C LEU A 76 -4.09 -0.22 -4.57
N HIS A 77 -4.35 1.03 -4.17
CA HIS A 77 -3.96 2.20 -4.94
C HIS A 77 -2.86 2.96 -4.22
N LEU A 78 -1.71 3.12 -4.89
CA LEU A 78 -0.57 3.86 -4.39
C LEU A 78 -0.37 5.08 -5.28
N HIS A 79 -0.47 6.27 -4.69
CA HIS A 79 -0.34 7.53 -5.41
C HIS A 79 0.78 8.37 -4.79
N ARG A 80 1.87 8.60 -5.55
CA ARG A 80 3.07 9.32 -5.10
C ARG A 80 3.70 8.73 -3.85
N CYS A 81 3.67 7.40 -3.75
CA CYS A 81 4.28 6.68 -2.65
C CYS A 81 5.71 6.24 -3.03
N SER A 82 6.55 6.08 -2.01
CA SER A 82 7.94 5.66 -2.13
C SER A 82 8.30 4.63 -1.06
N LEU A 83 9.03 3.58 -1.43
CA LEU A 83 9.49 2.55 -0.51
C LEU A 83 10.94 2.80 -0.14
N ALA A 84 11.34 2.34 1.04
CA ALA A 84 12.75 2.24 1.33
C ALA A 84 13.41 1.21 0.39
N PRO A 85 14.60 1.49 -0.16
CA PRO A 85 15.26 0.66 -1.18
C PRO A 85 15.62 -0.76 -0.73
N ASN A 86 15.63 -1.03 0.57
CA ASN A 86 15.96 -2.34 1.16
C ASN A 86 14.75 -3.06 1.76
N GLN A 87 13.52 -2.68 1.38
CA GLN A 87 12.34 -3.41 1.86
C GLN A 87 12.29 -4.81 1.25
N PRO A 88 11.93 -5.84 2.03
CA PRO A 88 11.72 -7.19 1.51
C PRO A 88 10.42 -7.25 0.72
N LEU A 89 10.49 -7.10 -0.60
CA LEU A 89 9.35 -6.97 -1.51
C LEU A 89 8.48 -8.23 -1.54
N GLU A 90 9.10 -9.40 -1.36
CA GLU A 90 8.41 -10.70 -1.25
C GLU A 90 7.53 -10.75 -0.01
N LEU A 91 7.99 -10.17 1.10
CA LEU A 91 7.23 -10.08 2.35
C LEU A 91 6.03 -9.14 2.19
N ILE A 92 6.20 -8.07 1.40
CA ILE A 92 5.12 -7.15 1.05
C ILE A 92 4.05 -7.86 0.23
N ALA A 93 4.45 -8.57 -0.83
CA ALA A 93 3.52 -9.33 -1.66
C ALA A 93 2.81 -10.44 -0.86
N ALA A 94 3.54 -11.18 -0.02
CA ALA A 94 2.95 -12.19 0.86
C ALA A 94 1.95 -11.61 1.88
N SER A 95 2.06 -10.31 2.19
CA SER A 95 1.11 -9.60 3.04
C SER A 95 -0.15 -9.12 2.32
N LEU A 96 -0.25 -9.34 1.01
CA LEU A 96 -1.34 -8.86 0.16
C LEU A 96 -1.98 -10.00 -0.65
N PRO A 97 -2.30 -11.17 -0.06
CA PRO A 97 -2.58 -12.41 -0.80
C PRO A 97 -3.83 -12.37 -1.70
N LEU A 98 -4.69 -11.38 -1.53
CA LEU A 98 -5.96 -11.24 -2.27
C LEU A 98 -6.00 -9.99 -3.15
N VAL A 99 -4.91 -9.22 -3.21
CA VAL A 99 -4.87 -8.02 -4.06
C VAL A 99 -4.80 -8.46 -5.51
N GLU A 100 -5.87 -8.15 -6.23
CA GLU A 100 -6.04 -8.44 -7.65
C GLU A 100 -5.93 -7.18 -8.50
N VAL A 101 -6.23 -6.02 -7.92
CA VAL A 101 -6.15 -4.72 -8.58
C VAL A 101 -5.07 -3.88 -7.92
N LEU A 102 -4.05 -3.52 -8.69
CA LEU A 102 -2.99 -2.60 -8.26
C LEU A 102 -2.99 -1.36 -9.16
N CYS A 103 -3.13 -0.18 -8.54
CA CYS A 103 -2.99 1.09 -9.24
C CYS A 103 -1.78 1.85 -8.71
N LEU A 104 -0.85 2.20 -9.60
CA LEU A 104 0.38 2.93 -9.29
C LEU A 104 0.43 4.24 -10.07
N THR A 105 0.36 5.36 -9.36
CA THR A 105 0.38 6.71 -9.97
C THR A 105 1.48 7.57 -9.35
N GLY A 106 2.40 8.09 -10.16
CA GLY A 106 3.46 8.98 -9.66
C GLY A 106 4.47 8.30 -8.73
N MET A 107 4.71 7.01 -8.94
CA MET A 107 5.58 6.21 -8.11
C MET A 107 7.05 6.37 -8.53
N ASP A 108 7.97 6.20 -7.58
CA ASP A 108 9.40 6.12 -7.90
C ASP A 108 9.82 4.69 -8.27
N ARG A 109 11.07 4.53 -8.72
CA ARG A 109 11.64 3.24 -9.14
C ARG A 109 11.65 2.18 -8.03
N THR A 110 11.56 2.57 -6.76
CA THR A 110 11.56 1.62 -5.62
C THR A 110 10.23 0.90 -5.51
N CYS A 111 9.14 1.60 -5.80
CA CYS A 111 7.80 1.04 -5.75
C CYS A 111 7.46 0.14 -6.92
N GLU A 112 8.05 0.39 -8.10
CA GLU A 112 7.97 -0.52 -9.23
C GLU A 112 8.53 -1.91 -8.89
N ALA A 113 9.43 -2.01 -7.91
CA ALA A 113 9.98 -3.30 -7.49
C ALA A 113 8.94 -4.20 -6.81
N LEU A 114 7.77 -3.67 -6.41
CA LEU A 114 6.63 -4.49 -5.97
C LEU A 114 5.92 -5.23 -7.11
N LEU A 115 6.12 -4.81 -8.36
CA LEU A 115 5.39 -5.37 -9.49
C LEU A 115 5.73 -6.85 -9.73
N PRO A 116 6.99 -7.28 -9.82
CA PRO A 116 7.31 -8.69 -10.06
C PRO A 116 6.71 -9.67 -9.03
N PRO A 117 6.80 -9.44 -7.70
CA PRO A 117 6.24 -10.37 -6.73
C PRO A 117 4.71 -10.30 -6.62
N LEU A 118 4.06 -9.19 -7.02
CA LEU A 118 2.59 -9.09 -7.06
C LEU A 118 1.98 -9.55 -8.39
N ALA A 119 2.73 -9.48 -9.50
CA ALA A 119 2.26 -9.85 -10.84
C ALA A 119 1.46 -11.16 -10.91
N PRO A 120 1.87 -12.29 -10.30
CA PRO A 120 1.17 -13.57 -10.48
C PRO A 120 -0.26 -13.60 -9.91
N GLN A 121 -0.63 -12.67 -9.03
CA GLN A 121 -1.97 -12.58 -8.42
C GLN A 121 -2.80 -11.41 -8.93
N LEU A 122 -2.23 -10.51 -9.73
CA LEU A 122 -2.94 -9.34 -10.26
C LEU A 122 -3.77 -9.71 -11.48
N THR A 123 -5.07 -9.43 -11.44
CA THR A 123 -5.96 -9.47 -12.60
C THR A 123 -5.95 -8.14 -13.35
N ARG A 124 -5.64 -7.04 -12.65
CA ARG A 124 -5.58 -5.70 -13.23
C ARG A 124 -4.43 -4.89 -12.65
N LEU A 125 -3.55 -4.43 -13.54
CA LEU A 125 -2.50 -3.48 -13.24
C LEU A 125 -2.78 -2.15 -13.96
N GLN A 126 -2.89 -1.05 -13.22
CA GLN A 126 -3.00 0.30 -13.76
C GLN A 126 -1.74 1.09 -13.41
N LEU A 127 -1.05 1.58 -14.45
CA LEU A 127 0.13 2.43 -14.33
C LEU A 127 -0.20 3.79 -14.97
N SER A 128 -0.02 4.89 -14.24
CA SER A 128 -0.20 6.26 -14.76
C SER A 128 1.16 6.95 -14.97
N GLU A 129 1.22 7.83 -15.98
CA GLU A 129 2.39 8.32 -16.77
C GLU A 129 3.65 8.78 -16.03
N ALA A 130 3.63 8.94 -14.72
CA ALA A 130 4.84 9.22 -13.94
C ALA A 130 5.57 7.96 -13.44
N SER A 131 5.02 6.77 -13.73
CA SER A 131 5.53 5.46 -13.29
C SER A 131 5.92 4.56 -14.48
N VAL A 132 6.44 5.11 -15.59
CA VAL A 132 6.79 4.31 -16.78
C VAL A 132 7.84 3.27 -16.39
N PRO A 133 7.49 1.97 -16.35
CA PRO A 133 8.47 0.94 -16.07
C PRO A 133 9.53 0.97 -17.17
N THR A 134 10.79 0.77 -16.83
CA THR A 134 11.82 0.60 -17.87
C THR A 134 11.39 -0.51 -18.84
N PRO A 135 11.71 -0.41 -20.15
CA PRO A 135 11.26 -1.37 -21.16
C PRO A 135 11.53 -2.84 -20.78
N GLU A 136 12.64 -3.08 -20.08
CA GLU A 136 13.04 -4.38 -19.53
C GLU A 136 12.03 -4.95 -18.51
N ARG A 137 11.44 -4.11 -17.65
CA ARG A 137 10.47 -4.51 -16.64
C ARG A 137 9.07 -4.67 -17.22
N GLN A 138 8.74 -3.90 -18.25
CA GLN A 138 7.48 -4.05 -18.97
C GLN A 138 7.42 -5.41 -19.68
N ALA A 139 8.56 -5.89 -20.20
CA ALA A 139 8.69 -7.24 -20.73
C ALA A 139 8.54 -8.32 -19.65
N ALA A 140 9.08 -8.11 -18.45
CA ALA A 140 8.95 -9.04 -17.33
C ALA A 140 7.51 -9.18 -16.77
N LEU A 141 6.64 -8.21 -17.04
CA LEU A 141 5.23 -8.24 -16.63
C LEU A 141 4.31 -8.91 -17.66
N MET A 142 4.80 -9.10 -18.89
CA MET A 142 4.04 -9.64 -20.04
C MET A 142 4.52 -11.03 -20.47
N GLY A 143 5.52 -11.60 -19.77
CA GLY A 143 6.16 -12.88 -20.07
C GLY A 143 5.72 -14.01 -19.15
#